data_AF-M1AVV9-F1
#
_entry.id   AF-M1AVV9-F1
#
_cell.length_a   1.000
_cell.length_b   1.000
_cell.length_c   1.000
_cell.angle_alpha   90.00
_cell.angle_beta   90.00
_cell.angle_gamma   90.00
#
_symmetry.space_group_name_H-M   'P 1'
#
loop_
_entity.id
_entity.type
_entity.pdbx_description
1 polymer ?
#
loop_
_entity_poly.entity_id
_entity_poly.type
_entity_poly.pdbx_seq_one_letter_code
_entity_poly.pdbx_strand_id
1 'polypeptide(L)' 'MEFALLSNGFSPESVLNERHKIRGVALYPYGRPLAGTTYQSSVEIIERVGPHRSPPYKRIITALLNCQLCLKIGN' A
#
# COMPACT_ATOMS: atom_id res chain seq x y z
N MET A 1 4.50 2.51 2.69
CA MET A 1 3.51 2.62 1.58
C MET A 1 2.75 3.93 1.68
N GLU A 2 2.38 4.30 2.91
CA GLU A 2 1.72 5.53 3.30
C GLU A 2 2.34 6.77 2.65
N PHE A 3 3.67 6.91 2.67
CA PHE A 3 4.37 8.00 1.96
C PHE A 3 3.99 8.11 0.47
N ALA A 4 3.93 7.00 -0.25
CA ALA A 4 3.58 6.98 -1.68
C ALA A 4 2.10 7.28 -1.94
N LEU A 5 1.24 7.09 -0.94
CA LEU A 5 -0.16 7.53 -1.02
C LEU A 5 -0.22 9.05 -0.79
N LEU A 6 0.48 9.57 0.22
CA LEU A 6 0.54 11.01 0.47
C LEU A 6 1.12 11.78 -0.73
N SER A 7 2.20 11.27 -1.35
CA SER A 7 2.79 11.88 -2.54
C SER A 7 1.86 11.86 -3.75
N ASN A 8 0.88 10.96 -3.77
CA ASN A 8 -0.14 10.86 -4.82
C ASN A 8 -1.38 11.73 -4.53
N GLY A 9 -1.31 12.58 -3.49
CA GLY A 9 -2.38 13.50 -3.15
C GLY A 9 -3.50 12.90 -2.30
N PHE A 10 -3.32 11.73 -1.69
CA PHE A 10 -4.29 11.23 -0.72
C PHE A 10 -4.20 12.00 0.61
N SER A 11 -5.36 12.26 1.21
CA SER A 11 -5.48 12.99 2.48
C SER A 11 -4.70 12.29 3.59
N PRO A 12 -3.84 13.01 4.34
CA PRO A 12 -3.10 12.44 5.48
C PRO A 12 -4.00 11.80 6.53
N GLU A 13 -5.12 12.44 6.84
CA GLU A 13 -6.12 11.93 7.79
C GLU A 13 -6.73 10.63 7.27
N SER A 14 -7.10 10.58 5.99
CA SER A 14 -7.68 9.37 5.38
C SER A 14 -6.67 8.22 5.38
N VAL A 15 -5.40 8.48 5.05
CA VAL A 15 -4.33 7.48 5.08
C VAL A 15 -4.09 6.97 6.50
N LEU A 16 -4.16 7.84 7.51
CA LEU A 16 -4.01 7.46 8.90
C LEU A 16 -5.17 6.57 9.38
N ASN A 17 -6.41 7.00 9.14
CA ASN A 17 -7.62 6.29 9.55
C ASN A 17 -7.68 4.88 8.94
N GLU A 18 -7.26 4.75 7.68
CA GLU A 18 -7.28 3.49 6.93
C GLU A 18 -5.94 2.73 6.96
N ARG A 19 -4.98 3.16 7.78
CA ARG A 19 -3.62 2.57 7.86
C ARG A 19 -3.64 1.06 8.09
N HIS A 20 -4.57 0.57 8.91
CA HIS A 20 -4.73 -0.85 9.18
C HIS A 20 -5.14 -1.63 7.92
N LYS A 21 -6.11 -1.12 7.14
CA LYS A 21 -6.54 -1.74 5.88
C LYS A 21 -5.45 -1.65 4.81
N ILE A 22 -4.78 -0.51 4.68
CA ILE A 22 -3.63 -0.32 3.77
C ILE A 22 -2.58 -1.40 4.03
N ARG A 23 -2.21 -1.62 5.30
CA ARG A 23 -1.23 -2.64 5.70
C ARG A 23 -1.73 -4.05 5.47
N GLY A 24 -3.01 -4.30 5.75
CA GLY A 24 -3.68 -5.57 5.43
C GLY A 24 -3.53 -5.92 3.95
N VAL A 25 -3.89 -4.99 3.05
CA VAL A 25 -3.78 -5.20 1.59
C VAL A 25 -2.32 -5.38 1.15
N ALA A 26 -1.40 -4.59 1.70
CA ALA A 26 0.01 -4.64 1.30
C ALA A 26 0.71 -5.93 1.74
N LEU A 27 0.50 -6.34 2.99
CA LEU A 27 1.30 -7.37 3.69
C LEU A 27 0.56 -8.68 3.93
N TYR A 28 -0.78 -8.68 3.82
CA TYR A 28 -1.62 -9.85 4.06
C TYR A 28 -2.52 -10.15 2.85
N PRO A 29 -1.96 -10.32 1.64
CA PRO A 29 -2.77 -10.66 0.47
C PRO A 29 -3.53 -11.97 0.73
N TYR A 30 -4.83 -11.98 0.40
CA TYR A 30 -5.72 -13.13 0.64
C TYR A 30 -5.90 -13.52 2.12
N GLY A 31 -5.68 -12.59 3.04
CA GLY A 31 -5.88 -12.82 4.49
C GLY A 31 -4.77 -13.62 5.15
N ARG A 32 -3.62 -13.82 4.48
CA ARG A 32 -2.44 -14.50 5.03
C ARG A 32 -1.21 -13.60 4.92
N PRO A 33 -0.32 -13.59 5.91
CA PRO A 33 0.91 -12.82 5.81
C PRO A 33 1.75 -13.26 4.61
N LEU A 34 2.47 -12.33 4.01
CA LEU A 34 3.50 -12.64 3.03
C LEU A 34 4.53 -13.61 3.61
N ALA A 35 5.01 -14.53 2.78
CA ALA A 35 6.21 -15.31 3.10
C ALA A 35 7.39 -14.35 3.34
N GLY A 36 8.28 -14.69 4.29
CA GLY A 36 9.43 -13.86 4.64
C GLY A 36 10.30 -13.51 3.43
N THR A 37 10.51 -14.46 2.52
CA THR A 37 11.22 -14.24 1.26
C THR A 37 10.53 -13.22 0.36
N THR A 38 9.20 -13.28 0.23
CA THR A 38 8.43 -12.30 -0.57
C THR A 38 8.43 -10.92 0.07
N TYR A 39 8.40 -10.84 1.40
CA TYR A 39 8.55 -9.59 2.12
C TYR A 39 9.92 -8.97 1.84
N GLN A 40 11.00 -9.76 1.98
CA GLN A 40 12.36 -9.33 1.72
C GLN A 40 12.54 -8.82 0.29
N SER A 41 12.08 -9.58 -0.71
CA SER A 41 12.11 -9.13 -2.11
C SER A 41 11.31 -7.84 -2.33
N SER A 42 10.21 -7.65 -1.59
CA SER A 42 9.44 -6.40 -1.68
C SER A 42 10.23 -5.21 -1.14
N VAL A 43 10.98 -5.39 -0.04
CA VAL A 43 11.86 -4.36 0.53
C VAL A 43 12.96 -3.99 -0.47
N GLU A 44 13.66 -4.98 -1.03
CA GLU A 44 14.72 -4.76 -2.03
C GLU A 44 14.21 -3.99 -3.27
N ILE A 45 13.00 -4.31 -3.74
CA ILE A 45 12.36 -3.57 -4.83
C ILE A 45 12.08 -2.13 -4.42
N ILE A 46 11.55 -1.90 -3.22
CA ILE A 46 11.26 -0.54 -2.72
C ILE A 46 12.55 0.29 -2.62
N GLU A 47 13.63 -0.30 -2.13
CA GLU A 47 14.93 0.38 -2.03
C GLU A 47 15.50 0.72 -3.42
N ARG A 48 15.33 -0.17 -4.40
CA ARG A 48 15.88 0.02 -5.75
C ARG A 48 15.09 0.99 -6.61
N VAL A 49 13.76 0.93 -6.59
CA VAL A 49 12.89 1.65 -7.56
C VAL A 49 11.83 2.54 -6.90
N GLY A 50 11.83 2.62 -5.57
CA GLY A 50 10.86 3.38 -4.81
C GLY A 50 9.53 2.65 -4.57
N PRO A 51 8.72 3.15 -3.62
CA PRO A 51 7.47 2.51 -3.21
C PRO A 51 6.41 2.45 -4.31
N HIS A 52 6.29 3.46 -5.17
CA HIS A 52 5.28 3.52 -6.24
C HIS A 52 5.34 2.36 -7.23
N ARG A 53 6.52 1.78 -7.44
CA ARG A 53 6.73 0.70 -8.41
C ARG A 53 6.70 -0.69 -7.77
N SER A 54 6.56 -0.76 -6.45
CA SER A 54 6.61 -2.00 -5.68
C SER A 54 5.32 -2.84 -5.81
N PRO A 55 5.42 -4.18 -5.76
CA PRO A 55 4.25 -5.06 -5.68
C PRO A 55 3.24 -4.70 -4.57
N PRO A 56 3.64 -4.43 -3.30
CA PRO A 56 2.70 -4.04 -2.26
C PRO A 56 1.94 -2.74 -2.58
N TYR A 57 2.56 -1.76 -3.23
CA TYR A 57 1.85 -0.54 -3.64
C TYR A 57 0.84 -0.82 -4.74
N LYS A 58 1.20 -1.63 -5.74
CA LYS A 58 0.26 -2.05 -6.80
C LYS A 58 -0.98 -2.73 -6.22
N ARG A 59 -0.82 -3.59 -5.19
CA ARG A 59 -1.97 -4.20 -4.49
C ARG A 59 -2.89 -3.16 -3.85
N ILE A 60 -2.33 -2.12 -3.23
CA ILE A 60 -3.12 -1.02 -2.66
C ILE A 60 -3.91 -0.30 -3.76
N ILE A 61 -3.26 0.06 -4.87
CA ILE A 61 -3.94 0.70 -6.00
C ILE A 61 -5.05 -0.20 -6.57
N THR A 62 -4.79 -1.49 -6.76
CA THR A 62 -5.82 -2.45 -7.19
C THR A 62 -6.99 -2.50 -6.20
N ALA A 63 -6.73 -2.49 -4.89
CA ALA A 63 -7.80 -2.48 -3.88
C ALA A 63 -8.63 -1.18 -3.90
N LEU A 64 -8.01 -0.03 -4.19
CA LEU A 64 -8.73 1.24 -4.41
C LEU A 64 -9.63 1.16 -5.64
N LEU A 65 -9.10 0.66 -6.76
CA LEU A 65 -9.84 0.51 -8.01
C LEU A 65 -11.01 -0.48 -7.88
N ASN A 66 -10.85 -1.53 -7.06
CA ASN A 66 -11.89 -2.52 -6.77
C ASN A 66 -12.83 -2.10 -5.63
N CYS A 67 -12.74 -0.86 -5.13
CA CYS A 67 -13.53 -0.36 -3.99
C CYS A 67 -13.41 -1.19 -2.70
N GLN A 68 -12.32 -1.95 -2.54
CA GLN A 68 -11.99 -2.70 -1.31
C GLN A 68 -11.30 -1.82 -0.27
N LEU A 69 -10.74 -0.70 -0.71
CA LEU A 69 -10.17 0.34 0.12
C LEU A 69 -10.75 1.68 -0.35
N CYS A 70 -11.09 2.56 0.60
CA CYS A 70 -11.61 3.89 0.30
C CYS A 70 -10.68 4.94 0.93
N LEU A 71 -10.01 5.73 0.09
CA LEU A 71 -9.19 6.86 0.54
C LEU A 71 -9.70 8.15 -0.07
N LYS A 72 -9.67 9.24 0.71
CA LYS A 72 -10.02 10.58 0.24
C LYS A 72 -8.80 11.24 -0.40
N ILE A 73 -9.04 12.01 -1.46
CA ILE A 73 -8.05 12.94 -2.01
C ILE A 73 -7.92 14.12 -1.03
N GLY A 74 -6.70 14.60 -0.83
CA GLY A 74 -6.41 15.80 -0.06
C GLY A 74 -6.85 17.04 -0.85
N ASN A 75 -7.32 18.06 -0.12
CA ASN A 75 -7.62 19.37 -0.69
C ASN A 75 -6.33 20.16 -0.96
#